data_AF-A0A1Y1NJC7-F1
#
_entry.id   AF-A0A1Y1NJC7-F1
#
_cell.length_a   1.000
_cell.length_b   1.000
_cell.length_c   1.000
_cell.angle_alpha   90.00
_cell.angle_beta   90.00
_cell.angle_gamma   90.00
#
_symmetry.space_group_name_H-M   'P 1'
#
loop_
_entity.id
_entity.type
_entity.pdbx_description
1 polymer ?
#
loop_
_entity_poly.entity_id
_entity_poly.type
_entity_poly.pdbx_seq_one_letter_code
_entity_poly.pdbx_strand_id
1 'polypeptide(L)'
;MRPFEYVISIYFAFTVLPVISPFQFDDPLNAGDIAQLFCHVTKGDRPLKIKWYHNGKHISHHGLGISTSAFGTHTSILSISSVEPIHSGDYTCVASNVAGKAQYTTTLDVFGTYLVCLSIIGRIYF
;
A
#
# COMPACT_ATOMS: atom_id res chain seq x y z
N MET A 1 -17.37 9.43 49.97
CA MET A 1 -17.95 9.31 48.62
C MET A 1 -16.80 9.29 47.61
N ARG A 2 -16.63 8.13 46.99
CA ARG A 2 -15.85 7.73 45.79
C ARG A 2 -14.41 8.24 45.55
N PRO A 3 -13.41 7.76 46.32
CA PRO A 3 -12.00 7.81 45.91
C PRO A 3 -11.69 7.03 44.60
N PHE A 4 -12.60 6.16 44.16
CA PHE A 4 -12.48 5.38 42.92
C PHE A 4 -12.71 6.19 41.63
N GLU A 5 -13.39 7.34 41.67
CA GLU A 5 -13.64 8.14 40.45
C GLU A 5 -12.37 8.87 39.97
N TYR A 6 -11.43 9.16 40.87
CA TYR A 6 -10.17 9.84 40.53
C TYR A 6 -9.16 8.91 39.84
N VAL A 7 -9.16 7.63 40.20
CA VAL A 7 -8.26 6.62 39.62
C VAL A 7 -8.67 6.27 38.17
N ILE A 8 -9.96 6.40 37.84
CA ILE A 8 -10.47 6.16 36.48
C ILE A 8 -10.03 7.28 35.51
N SER A 9 -9.78 8.50 36.00
CA SER A 9 -9.35 9.63 35.15
C SER A 9 -7.88 9.59 34.73
N ILE A 10 -7.01 8.95 35.52
CA ILE A 10 -5.56 8.79 35.21
C ILE A 10 -5.27 7.59 34.32
N TYR A 11 -6.22 6.65 34.20
CA TYR A 11 -6.26 5.61 33.17
C TYR A 11 -6.96 6.10 31.90
N PHE A 12 -6.69 7.36 31.50
CA PHE A 12 -7.04 7.80 30.15
C PHE A 12 -6.29 6.87 29.20
N ALA A 13 -7.02 5.97 28.53
CA ALA A 13 -6.43 5.09 27.52
C ALA A 13 -5.89 5.98 26.40
N PHE A 14 -4.60 6.33 26.48
CA PHE A 14 -3.91 7.08 25.44
C PHE A 14 -3.69 6.14 24.26
N THR A 15 -4.74 5.95 23.47
CA THR A 15 -4.67 5.13 22.27
C THR A 15 -3.67 5.75 21.31
N VAL A 16 -2.64 5.00 20.93
CA VAL A 16 -1.54 5.48 20.09
C VAL A 16 -1.97 5.47 18.63
N LEU A 17 -1.83 6.63 17.96
CA LEU A 17 -2.10 6.75 16.52
C LEU A 17 -1.21 5.82 15.68
N PRO A 18 -1.73 5.27 14.57
CA PRO A 18 -0.92 4.47 13.66
C PRO A 18 0.18 5.34 13.03
N VAL A 19 1.37 4.79 12.87
CA VAL A 19 2.47 5.41 12.11
C VAL A 19 2.96 4.41 11.08
N ILE A 20 2.96 4.82 9.80
CA ILE A 20 3.38 3.98 8.68
C ILE A 20 4.84 4.32 8.35
N SER A 21 5.68 3.30 8.19
CA SER A 21 7.02 3.48 7.63
C SER A 21 6.93 3.87 6.16
N PRO A 22 7.72 4.84 5.67
CA PRO A 22 7.84 5.11 4.25
C PRO A 22 8.16 3.84 3.45
N PHE A 23 7.55 3.70 2.28
CA PHE A 23 7.78 2.63 1.33
C PHE A 23 7.72 3.17 -0.10
N GLN A 24 8.37 2.50 -1.04
CA GLN A 24 8.36 2.83 -2.46
C GLN A 24 8.54 1.55 -3.28
N PHE A 25 8.28 1.62 -4.59
CA PHE A 25 8.65 0.55 -5.50
C PHE A 25 10.17 0.55 -5.71
N ASP A 26 10.72 -0.63 -5.93
CA ASP A 26 12.13 -0.81 -6.27
C ASP A 26 12.32 -0.59 -7.78
N ASP A 27 13.26 0.29 -8.15
CA ASP A 27 13.71 0.58 -9.52
C ASP A 27 12.59 0.85 -10.56
N PRO A 28 12.92 1.32 -11.78
CA PRO A 28 11.93 1.38 -12.85
C PRO A 28 11.46 -0.03 -13.23
N LEU A 29 10.18 -0.33 -12.99
CA LEU A 29 9.57 -1.62 -13.31
C LEU A 29 9.15 -1.68 -14.79
N ASN A 30 9.42 -2.83 -15.43
CA ASN A 30 9.02 -3.12 -16.79
C ASN A 30 7.74 -3.97 -16.81
N ALA A 31 7.06 -3.97 -17.96
CA ALA A 31 5.95 -4.88 -18.17
C ALA A 31 6.40 -6.35 -18.04
N GLY A 32 5.69 -7.14 -17.24
CA GLY A 32 6.00 -8.53 -16.90
C GLY A 32 6.76 -8.71 -15.59
N ASP A 33 7.29 -7.64 -14.99
CA ASP A 33 8.00 -7.74 -13.71
C ASP A 33 7.04 -8.04 -12.55
N ILE A 34 7.60 -8.47 -11.42
CA ILE A 34 6.87 -8.66 -10.17
C ILE A 34 7.11 -7.43 -9.30
N ALA A 35 6.03 -6.83 -8.79
CA ALA A 35 6.10 -5.70 -7.88
C ALA A 35 5.52 -6.07 -6.51
N GLN A 36 6.18 -5.60 -5.45
CA GLN A 36 5.71 -5.78 -4.08
C GLN A 36 5.86 -4.49 -3.29
N LEU A 37 4.87 -4.19 -2.44
CA LEU A 37 4.94 -3.11 -1.46
C LEU A 37 4.64 -3.63 -0.06
N PHE A 38 5.39 -3.13 0.90
CA PHE A 38 5.24 -3.45 2.31
C PHE A 38 4.74 -2.23 3.06
N CYS A 39 3.49 -2.26 3.51
CA CYS A 39 2.99 -1.28 4.44
C CYS A 39 3.20 -1.76 5.86
N HIS A 40 4.23 -1.23 6.52
CA HIS A 40 4.57 -1.57 7.89
C HIS A 40 4.18 -0.45 8.86
N VAL A 41 3.34 -0.79 9.84
CA VAL A 41 2.88 0.10 10.91
C VAL A 41 3.83 -0.01 12.09
N THR A 42 4.73 0.96 12.24
CA THR A 42 5.80 0.98 13.27
C THR A 42 5.28 1.28 14.67
N LYS A 43 4.15 2.00 14.76
CA LYS A 43 3.47 2.34 16.02
C LYS A 43 1.96 2.34 15.81
N GLY A 44 1.21 2.03 16.86
CA GLY A 44 -0.25 2.10 16.87
C GLY A 44 -0.89 0.97 17.66
N ASP A 45 -1.96 1.30 18.38
CA ASP A 45 -2.68 0.32 19.19
C ASP A 45 -3.63 -0.55 18.37
N ARG A 46 -3.84 -1.78 18.85
CA ARG A 46 -4.77 -2.75 18.27
C ARG A 46 -6.22 -2.44 18.66
N PRO A 47 -7.22 -2.84 17.85
CA PRO A 47 -7.09 -3.53 16.56
C PRO A 47 -6.69 -2.58 15.42
N LEU A 48 -5.64 -2.96 14.68
CA LEU A 48 -5.18 -2.25 13.48
C LEU A 48 -5.89 -2.80 12.24
N LYS A 49 -6.42 -1.90 11.42
CA LYS A 49 -6.99 -2.22 10.11
C LYS A 49 -6.18 -1.53 9.04
N ILE A 50 -5.53 -2.32 8.19
CA ILE A 50 -4.72 -1.84 7.06
C ILE A 50 -5.50 -2.09 5.77
N LYS A 51 -5.59 -1.08 4.91
CA LYS A 51 -6.28 -1.13 3.62
C LYS A 51 -5.43 -0.51 2.53
N TRP A 52 -5.61 -0.98 1.31
CA TRP A 52 -4.92 -0.49 0.12
C TRP A 52 -5.88 0.19 -0.84
N TYR A 53 -5.40 1.25 -1.47
CA TYR A 53 -6.10 2.03 -2.48
C TYR A 53 -5.19 2.22 -3.68
N HIS A 54 -5.74 2.08 -4.88
CA HIS A 54 -5.08 2.39 -6.14
C HIS A 54 -5.86 3.53 -6.80
N ASN A 55 -5.19 4.67 -7.06
CA ASN A 55 -5.80 5.88 -7.63
C ASN A 55 -7.07 6.31 -6.86
N GLY A 56 -7.01 6.27 -5.52
CA GLY A 56 -8.12 6.60 -4.63
C GLY A 56 -9.25 5.54 -4.55
N LYS A 57 -9.22 4.51 -5.39
CA LYS A 57 -10.19 3.40 -5.36
C LYS A 57 -9.68 2.28 -4.46
N HIS A 58 -10.54 1.79 -3.57
CA HIS A 58 -10.20 0.65 -2.71
C HIS A 58 -9.88 -0.57 -3.55
N ILE A 59 -8.74 -1.22 -3.28
CA ILE A 59 -8.36 -2.46 -3.94
C ILE A 59 -9.19 -3.59 -3.31
N SER A 60 -10.31 -3.91 -3.95
CA SER A 60 -11.03 -5.15 -3.65
C SER A 60 -10.40 -6.30 -4.43
N HIS A 61 -10.32 -7.48 -3.81
CA HIS A 61 -9.91 -8.70 -4.48
C HIS A 61 -10.63 -8.82 -5.85
N HIS A 62 -9.87 -9.16 -6.90
CA HIS A 62 -10.29 -9.53 -8.26
C HIS A 62 -10.30 -8.51 -9.42
N GLY A 63 -10.03 -7.22 -9.25
CA GLY A 63 -10.17 -6.28 -10.38
C GLY A 63 -8.99 -6.20 -11.37
N LEU A 64 -7.76 -6.22 -10.87
CA LEU A 64 -6.57 -5.78 -11.62
C LEU A 64 -5.37 -6.74 -11.46
N GLY A 65 -5.57 -8.00 -11.06
CA GLY A 65 -4.42 -8.89 -10.75
C GLY A 65 -3.57 -8.45 -9.55
N ILE A 66 -3.94 -7.36 -8.88
CA ILE A 66 -3.34 -6.90 -7.62
C ILE A 66 -3.90 -7.74 -6.48
N SER A 67 -3.00 -8.32 -5.70
CA SER A 67 -3.31 -9.12 -4.51
C SER A 67 -2.82 -8.41 -3.26
N THR A 68 -3.57 -8.51 -2.18
CA THR A 68 -3.18 -7.97 -0.88
C THR A 68 -3.25 -9.07 0.17
N SER A 69 -2.19 -9.20 0.97
CA SER A 69 -2.15 -10.13 2.08
C SER A 69 -1.78 -9.40 3.38
N ALA A 70 -2.30 -9.89 4.50
CA ALA A 70 -1.90 -9.42 5.82
C ALA A 70 -0.77 -10.30 6.33
N PHE A 71 0.31 -9.68 6.80
CA PHE A 71 1.41 -10.35 7.47
C PHE A 71 1.41 -9.95 8.94
N GLY A 72 0.76 -10.77 9.77
CA GLY A 72 0.53 -10.44 11.17
C GLY A 72 -0.46 -9.28 11.34
N THR A 73 -0.28 -8.49 12.40
CA THR A 73 -1.22 -7.42 12.79
C THR A 73 -0.77 -6.00 12.41
N HIS A 74 0.51 -5.82 12.08
CA HIS A 74 1.12 -4.51 11.80
C HIS A 74 1.60 -4.35 10.35
N THR A 75 1.56 -5.41 9.55
CA THR A 75 2.09 -5.37 8.18
C THR A 75 1.06 -5.89 7.20
N SER A 76 0.92 -5.20 6.07
CA SER A 76 0.21 -5.72 4.90
C SER A 76 1.11 -5.61 3.68
N ILE A 77 1.02 -6.63 2.83
CA ILE A 77 1.80 -6.76 1.61
C ILE A 77 0.84 -6.61 0.44
N LEU A 78 1.19 -5.76 -0.51
CA LEU A 78 0.56 -5.67 -1.81
C LEU A 78 1.49 -6.30 -2.85
N SER A 79 0.96 -7.16 -3.71
CA SER A 79 1.72 -7.89 -4.72
C SER A 79 1.03 -7.88 -6.09
N ILE A 80 1.84 -7.64 -7.12
CA ILE A 80 1.46 -7.68 -8.53
C ILE A 80 2.38 -8.70 -9.20
N SER A 81 1.80 -9.79 -9.72
CA SER A 81 2.57 -10.91 -10.29
C SER A 81 3.07 -10.66 -11.70
N SER A 82 2.44 -9.75 -12.43
CA SER A 82 2.83 -9.33 -13.78
C SER A 82 2.43 -7.88 -13.95
N VAL A 83 3.39 -6.98 -13.82
CA VAL A 83 3.20 -5.53 -13.99
C VAL A 83 2.86 -5.24 -15.45
N GLU A 84 2.00 -4.25 -15.67
CA GLU A 84 1.46 -3.85 -16.97
C GLU A 84 1.21 -2.34 -16.91
N PRO A 85 1.13 -1.62 -18.03
CA PRO A 85 0.88 -0.18 -18.03
C PRO A 85 -0.42 0.23 -17.30
N ILE A 86 -1.40 -0.67 -17.18
CA ILE A 86 -2.63 -0.42 -16.42
C ILE A 86 -2.42 -0.37 -14.89
N HIS A 87 -1.29 -0.89 -14.41
CA HIS A 87 -0.93 -0.86 -12.99
C HIS A 87 -0.27 0.45 -12.57
N SER A 88 0.10 1.33 -13.52
CA SER A 88 0.67 2.64 -13.21
C SER A 88 -0.32 3.52 -12.44
N GLY A 89 0.20 4.25 -11.46
CA GLY A 89 -0.60 5.15 -10.63
C GLY A 89 -0.19 5.16 -9.17
N ASP A 90 -1.05 5.76 -8.35
CA ASP A 90 -0.79 6.00 -6.94
C ASP A 90 -1.33 4.87 -6.06
N TYR A 91 -0.43 4.29 -5.27
CA TYR A 91 -0.71 3.25 -4.30
C TYR A 91 -0.68 3.86 -2.90
N THR A 92 -1.83 3.85 -2.24
CA THR A 92 -1.97 4.40 -0.88
C THR A 92 -2.28 3.30 0.11
N CYS A 93 -1.45 3.16 1.12
CA CYS A 93 -1.75 2.36 2.31
C CYS A 93 -2.43 3.24 3.35
N VAL A 94 -3.53 2.76 3.93
CA VAL A 94 -4.23 3.41 5.04
C VAL A 94 -4.28 2.47 6.24
N ALA A 95 -3.65 2.87 7.33
CA ALA A 95 -3.72 2.18 8.62
C ALA A 95 -4.66 2.93 9.56
N SER A 96 -5.55 2.20 10.23
CA SER A 96 -6.56 2.78 11.11
C SER A 96 -6.74 2.00 12.40
N ASN A 97 -6.93 2.72 13.50
CA ASN A 97 -7.32 2.18 14.80
C ASN A 97 -8.30 3.15 15.49
N VAL A 98 -8.56 2.93 16.79
CA VAL A 98 -9.45 3.77 17.59
C VAL A 98 -8.94 5.21 17.81
N ALA A 99 -7.63 5.42 17.77
CA ALA A 99 -7.02 6.73 17.93
C ALA A 99 -7.18 7.59 16.66
N GLY A 100 -7.21 6.95 15.49
CA GLY A 100 -7.36 7.63 14.21
C GLY A 100 -6.78 6.85 13.03
N LYS A 101 -6.28 7.57 12.03
CA LYS A 101 -5.81 7.01 10.76
C LYS A 101 -4.49 7.66 10.33
N ALA A 102 -3.63 6.87 9.71
CA ALA A 102 -2.46 7.33 8.99
C ALA A 102 -2.48 6.76 7.57
N GLN A 103 -1.87 7.48 6.64
CA GLN A 103 -1.74 7.05 5.26
C GLN A 103 -0.37 7.39 4.71
N TYR A 104 0.09 6.57 3.77
CA TYR A 104 1.30 6.82 3.01
C TYR A 104 1.07 6.41 1.56
N THR A 105 1.55 7.21 0.62
CA THR A 105 1.31 7.05 -0.82
C THR A 105 2.65 6.98 -1.55
N THR A 106 2.74 6.07 -2.51
CA THR A 106 3.84 5.99 -3.48
C THR A 106 3.27 5.80 -4.88
N THR A 107 4.01 6.22 -5.89
CA THR A 107 3.60 6.10 -7.29
C THR A 107 4.36 4.95 -7.95
N LEU A 108 3.65 4.14 -8.74
CA LEU A 108 4.23 3.16 -9.66
C LEU A 108 4.27 3.78 -11.06
N ASP A 109 5.46 3.86 -11.63
CA ASP A 109 5.65 4.13 -13.05
C ASP A 109 6.08 2.83 -13.76
N VAL A 110 5.48 2.56 -14.91
CA VAL A 110 5.72 1.33 -15.68
C VAL A 110 6.17 1.71 -17.07
N PHE A 111 7.40 1.34 -17.40
CA PHE A 111 7.92 1.56 -18.74
C PHE A 111 7.34 0.50 -19.68
N GLY A 112 6.26 0.87 -20.37
CA GLY A 112 5.65 0.03 -21.40
C GLY A 112 6.59 -0.14 -22.58
N THR A 113 6.97 -1.38 -22.87
CA THR A 113 7.73 -1.81 -24.05
C THR A 113 6.91 -1.69 -25.34
N TYR A 114 6.28 -0.55 -25.61
CA TYR A 114 5.76 -0.23 -26.95
C TYR A 114 6.89 0.06 -27.96
N LEU A 115 8.11 0.32 -27.47
CA LEU A 115 9.25 0.69 -28.32
C LEU A 115 10.02 -0.50 -28.91
N VAL A 116 9.78 -1.74 -28.45
CA VAL A 116 10.44 -2.94 -29.01
C VAL A 116 9.68 -3.53 -30.20
N CYS A 117 8.43 -3.11 -30.44
CA CYS A 117 7.67 -3.54 -31.62
C CYS A 117 7.86 -2.62 -32.84
N LEU A 118 8.22 -1.34 -32.63
CA LEU A 118 8.46 -0.40 -33.74
C LEU A 118 9.85 -0.51 -34.36
N SER A 119 10.84 -1.09 -33.67
CA SER A 119 12.21 -1.23 -34.21
C SER A 119 12.40 -2.43 -35.15
N ILE A 120 11.43 -3.37 -35.22
CA ILE A 120 11.54 -4.57 -36.08
C ILE A 120 10.72 -4.43 -37.38
N ILE A 121 9.68 -3.58 -37.41
CA ILE A 121 8.87 -3.35 -38.63
C ILE A 121 9.51 -2.29 -39.55
N GLY A 122 10.39 -1.43 -39.03
CA GLY A 122 11.03 -0.35 -39.78
C GLY A 122 12.32 -0.70 -40.55
N ARG A 123 12.77 -1.96 -40.57
CA ARG A 123 14.03 -2.37 -41.22
C ARG A 123 13.88 -3.35 -42.39
N ILE A 124 12.65 -3.59 -42.84
CA ILE A 124 12.35 -4.44 -44.02
C ILE A 124 11.92 -3.59 -45.24
N TYR A 125 11.80 -2.26 -45.08
CA TYR A 125 11.57 -1.33 -46.18
C TYR A 125 12.72 -0.34 -46.32
N PHE A 126 13.92 -0.80 -46.69
CA PHE A 126 14.91 -0.09 -47.51
C PHE A 126 16.04 -1.05 -47.89
#